data_AF-A0A947JB26-F1
#
_entry.id   AF-A0A947JB26-F1
#
_cell.length_a   1.000
_cell.length_b   1.000
_cell.length_c   1.000
_cell.angle_alpha   90.00
_cell.angle_beta   90.00
_cell.angle_gamma   90.00
#
_symmetry.space_group_name_H-M   'P 1'
#
loop_
_entity.id
_entity.type
_entity.pdbx_description
1 polymer ?
#
loop_
_entity_poly.entity_id
_entity_poly.type
_entity_poly.pdbx_seq_one_letter_code
_entity_poly.pdbx_strand_id
1 'polypeptide(L)' 'MQIVEGILLLSCLCILFRLWRGPTAWDRLLAYNTASNRVVVLLALVGVATKRPVFADVAIT' A
#
# COMPACT_ATOMS: atom_id res chain seq x y z
N MET A 1 -8.27 -1.33 13.28
CA MET A 1 -7.52 -0.18 13.84
C MET A 1 -7.75 0.99 12.91
N GLN A 2 -8.86 1.70 13.06
CA GLN A 2 -9.39 2.58 12.00
C GLN A 2 -8.43 3.73 11.62
N ILE A 3 -7.66 4.23 12.59
CA ILE A 3 -6.68 5.30 12.36
C ILE A 3 -5.53 4.82 11.46
N VAL A 4 -5.00 3.61 11.69
CA VAL A 4 -3.87 3.06 10.92
C VAL A 4 -4.28 2.80 9.47
N GLU A 5 -5.47 2.21 9.30
CA GLU A 5 -6.06 1.93 7.98
C GLU A 5 -6.26 3.24 7.19
N GLY A 6 -6.79 4.29 7.83
CA GLY A 6 -6.97 5.60 7.22
C GLY A 6 -5.66 6.26 6.77
N ILE A 7 -4.62 6.22 7.60
CA ILE A 7 -3.30 6.77 7.27
C ILE A 7 -2.68 6.00 6.09
N LEU A 8 -2.82 4.67 6.06
CA LEU A 8 -2.32 3.84 4.96
C LEU A 8 -3.02 4.18 3.65
N LEU A 9 -4.35 4.32 3.66
CA LEU A 9 -5.11 4.71 2.47
C LEU A 9 -4.70 6.09 1.96
N LEU A 10 -4.52 7.07 2.86
CA LEU A 10 -3.99 8.39 2.49
C LEU A 10 -2.59 8.29 1.87
N SER A 11 -1.72 7.44 2.42
CA SER A 11 -0.39 7.21 1.87
C SER A 11 -0.43 6.59 0.46
N CYS A 12 -1.37 5.68 0.19
CA CYS A 12 -1.60 5.13 -1.14
C CYS A 12 -2.01 6.22 -2.14
N LEU A 13 -2.92 7.13 -1.75
CA LEU A 13 -3.33 8.26 -2.59
C LEU A 13 -2.15 9.18 -2.92
N CYS A 14 -1.28 9.47 -1.96
CA CYS A 14 -0.06 10.25 -2.20
C CYS A 14 0.89 9.57 -3.19
N ILE A 15 1.01 8.23 -3.14
CA ILE A 15 1.85 7.47 -4.07
C ILE A 15 1.25 7.50 -5.48
N LEU A 16 -0.06 7.33 -5.62
CA LEU A 16 -0.74 7.43 -6.92
C LEU A 16 -0.56 8.83 -7.52
N PHE A 17 -0.64 9.87 -6.69
CA PHE A 17 -0.34 11.23 -7.12
C PHE A 17 1.11 11.38 -7.63
N ARG A 18 2.09 10.83 -6.91
CA ARG A 18 3.50 10.87 -7.31
C ARG A 18 3.80 10.02 -8.54
N LEU A 19 3.08 8.91 -8.73
CA LEU A 19 3.17 8.08 -9.92
C LEU A 19 2.69 8.84 -11.17
N TRP A 20 1.62 9.65 -11.04
CA TRP A 20 1.07 10.40 -12.15
C TRP A 20 1.80 11.72 -12.44
N ARG A 21 2.16 12.48 -11.39
CA ARG A 21 2.80 13.81 -11.52
C ARG A 21 4.30 13.83 -11.20
N GLY A 22 4.95 12.67 -11.10
CA GLY A 22 6.41 12.60 -10.91
C GLY A 22 7.14 13.36 -12.03
N PRO A 23 8.06 14.29 -11.71
CA PRO A 23 8.76 15.10 -12.71
C PRO A 23 9.76 14.28 -13.53
N THR A 24 10.36 13.25 -12.92
CA THR A 24 11.29 12.34 -13.58
C THR A 24 10.70 10.93 -13.72
N ALA A 25 11.21 10.15 -14.68
CA ALA A 25 10.87 8.73 -14.78
C ALA A 25 11.27 7.95 -13.50
N TRP A 26 12.36 8.36 -12.85
CA TRP A 26 12.85 7.78 -11.60
C TRP A 26 11.90 8.00 -10.43
N ASP A 27 11.29 9.18 -10.31
CA ASP A 27 10.27 9.44 -9.28
C ASP A 27 9.05 8.53 -9.43
N ARG A 28 8.65 8.27 -10.67
CA ARG A 28 7.52 7.39 -10.98
C ARG A 28 7.88 5.93 -10.71
N LEU A 29 9.08 5.50 -11.08
CA LEU A 29 9.59 4.17 -10.78
C LEU A 29 9.65 3.93 -9.27
N LEU A 30 10.17 4.91 -8.52
CA LEU A 30 10.23 4.84 -7.06
C LEU A 30 8.83 4.81 -6.44
N ALA A 31 7.89 5.62 -6.95
CA ALA A 31 6.50 5.60 -6.53
C ALA A 31 5.85 4.23 -6.79
N TYR A 32 6.10 3.63 -7.96
CA TYR A 32 5.62 2.29 -8.32
C TYR A 32 6.16 1.22 -7.35
N ASN A 33 7.48 1.20 -7.11
CA ASN A 33 8.09 0.27 -6.16
C ASN A 33 7.50 0.45 -4.73
N THR A 34 7.31 1.70 -4.33
CA THR A 34 6.74 2.05 -3.03
C THR A 34 5.28 1.59 -2.90
N ALA A 35 4.51 1.62 -3.99
CA ALA A 35 3.11 1.21 -4.02
C ALA A 35 2.93 -0.27 -3.63
N SER A 36 3.76 -1.17 -4.16
CA SER A 36 3.71 -2.61 -3.85
C SER A 36 3.85 -2.86 -2.35
N ASN A 37 4.76 -2.15 -1.68
CA ASN A 37 4.95 -2.29 -0.23
C ASN A 37 3.71 -1.85 0.56
N ARG A 38 3.01 -0.79 0.14
CA ARG A 38 1.78 -0.34 0.82
C ARG A 38 0.64 -1.34 0.68
N VAL A 39 0.51 -1.97 -0.49
CA VAL A 39 -0.52 -2.99 -0.74
C VAL A 39 -0.29 -4.21 0.13
N VAL A 40 0.96 -4.69 0.25
CA VAL A 40 1.32 -5.81 1.13
C VAL A 40 0.96 -5.53 2.59
N VAL A 41 1.34 -4.35 3.10
CA VAL A 41 1.01 -3.94 4.48
C VAL A 41 -0.49 -3.84 4.69
N LEU A 42 -1.24 -3.33 3.71
CA LEU A 42 -2.69 -3.19 3.79
C LEU A 42 -3.38 -4.56 3.81
N LEU A 43 -2.95 -5.50 2.97
CA LEU A 43 -3.46 -6.87 2.95
C LEU A 43 -3.18 -7.61 4.27
N ALA A 44 -1.97 -7.47 4.81
CA ALA A 44 -1.61 -8.06 6.10
C ALA A 44 -2.48 -7.50 7.24
N LEU A 45 -2.66 -6.17 7.30
CA LEU A 45 -3.53 -5.52 8.28
C LEU A 45 -4.98 -5.97 8.16
N VAL A 46 -5.51 -6.07 6.93
CA VAL A 46 -6.86 -6.58 6.68
C VAL A 46 -6.99 -8.04 7.13
N GLY A 47 -5.99 -8.88 6.88
CA GLY A 47 -5.97 -10.27 7.33
C GLY A 47 -6.07 -10.41 8.85
N VAL A 48 -5.29 -9.60 9.58
CA VAL A 48 -5.34 -9.57 11.04
C VAL A 48 -6.67 -8.99 11.54
N ALA A 49 -7.13 -7.87 10.98
CA ALA A 49 -8.35 -7.18 11.41
C ALA A 49 -9.62 -8.02 11.17
N THR A 50 -9.68 -8.74 10.06
CA THR A 50 -10.82 -9.60 9.69
C THR A 50 -10.74 -11.02 10.26
N LYS A 51 -9.63 -11.36 10.95
CA LYS A 51 -9.32 -12.72 11.42
C LYS A 51 -9.36 -13.77 10.30
N ARG A 52 -9.05 -13.35 9.07
CA ARG A 52 -8.98 -14.22 7.89
C ARG A 52 -7.54 -14.31 7.41
N PRO A 53 -6.82 -15.41 7.74
CA PRO A 53 -5.39 -15.53 7.45
C PRO A 53 -5.08 -15.50 5.96
N VAL A 54 -6.03 -15.89 5.11
CA VAL A 54 -5.91 -15.90 3.64
C VAL A 54 -5.38 -14.58 3.08
N PHE A 55 -5.76 -13.42 3.63
CA PHE A 55 -5.25 -12.14 3.14
C PHE A 55 -3.77 -11.90 3.49
N ALA A 56 -3.30 -12.40 4.63
CA ALA A 56 -1.90 -12.36 5.01
C ALA A 56 -1.08 -13.35 4.18
N ASP A 57 -1.62 -14.53 3.87
CA ASP A 57 -0.98 -15.52 3.01
C ASP A 57 -0.77 -14.97 1.59
N VAL A 58 -1.78 -14.28 1.03
CA VAL A 58 -1.69 -13.58 -0.27
C VAL A 58 -0.66 -12.43 -0.23
N ALA A 59 -0.43 -11.81 0.93
CA ALA A 59 0.55 -10.74 1.05
C ALA A 59 2.00 -11.25 1.06
N ILE A 60 2.21 -12.51 1.46
CA ILE A 60 3.54 -13.13 1.62
C ILE A 60 3.95 -13.94 0.38
N THR A 61 2.97 -14.50 -0.33
CA THR A 61 3.17 -15.33 -1.55
C THR A 61 3.42 -14.46 -2.78
#